data_AF-A0A9K3GDR2-F1
#
_entry.id   AF-A0A9K3GDR2-F1
#
_cell.length_a   1.000
_cell.length_b   1.000
_cell.length_c   1.000
_cell.angle_alpha   90.00
_cell.angle_beta   90.00
_cell.angle_gamma   90.00
#
_symmetry.space_group_name_H-M   'P 1'
#
loop_
_entity.id
_entity.type
_entity.pdbx_description
1 polymer ?
#
loop_
_entity_poly.entity_id
_entity_poly.type
_entity_poly.pdbx_seq_one_letter_code
_entity_poly.pdbx_strand_id
1 'polypeptide(L)'
;MAEEGDEEVDEDVLEMIQETSRHMDNTTSDAYLGGWCDWIQDVQYPECPECGEAMREVVLNMDTLSDIDFMWGDSGTGQVCQCETHRHIMALTWASH
;
A
#
# COMPACT_ATOMS: atom_id res chain seq x y z
N MET A 1 29.41 19.56 -33.60
CA MET A 1 27.97 19.29 -33.72
C MET A 1 27.78 17.91 -33.14
N ALA A 2 27.23 17.83 -31.93
CA ALA A 2 26.91 16.55 -31.31
C ALA A 2 25.47 16.23 -31.74
N GLU A 3 25.29 15.10 -32.42
CA GLU A 3 23.97 14.61 -32.75
C GLU A 3 23.46 13.89 -31.51
N GLU A 4 22.48 14.50 -30.85
CA GLU A 4 21.69 13.84 -29.81
C GLU A 4 20.86 12.78 -30.55
N GLY A 5 21.27 11.52 -30.42
CA GLY A 5 20.48 10.39 -30.91
C GLY A 5 19.28 10.23 -29.99
N ASP A 6 18.10 10.60 -30.47
CA ASP A 6 16.85 10.16 -29.88
C ASP A 6 16.79 8.63 -30.04
N GLU A 7 17.10 7.88 -28.97
CA GLU A 7 16.83 6.45 -28.94
C GLU A 7 15.31 6.27 -28.99
N GLU A 8 14.80 5.80 -30.13
CA GLU A 8 13.40 5.40 -30.26
C GLU A 8 13.12 4.28 -29.25
N VAL A 9 12.33 4.60 -28.23
CA VAL A 9 11.86 3.63 -27.24
C VAL A 9 10.84 2.73 -27.94
N ASP A 10 11.07 1.42 -27.85
CA ASP A 10 10.19 0.40 -28.43
C ASP A 10 8.76 0.57 -27.87
N GLU A 11 7.77 0.54 -28.77
CA GLU A 11 6.35 0.72 -28.44
C GLU A 11 5.88 -0.36 -27.45
N ASP A 12 6.42 -1.59 -27.55
CA ASP A 12 6.13 -2.70 -26.64
C ASP A 12 6.65 -2.40 -25.21
N VAL A 13 7.80 -1.72 -25.10
CA VAL A 13 8.38 -1.32 -23.81
C VAL A 13 7.56 -0.19 -23.19
N LEU A 14 7.09 0.76 -24.01
CA LEU A 14 6.17 1.82 -23.59
C LEU A 14 4.84 1.26 -23.11
N GLU A 15 4.29 0.29 -23.82
CA GLU A 15 3.05 -0.40 -23.44
C GLU A 15 3.23 -1.15 -22.11
N MET A 16 4.32 -1.89 -21.94
CA MET A 16 4.63 -2.61 -20.70
C MET A 16 4.80 -1.66 -19.50
N ILE A 17 5.44 -0.51 -19.69
CA ILE A 17 5.54 0.53 -18.66
C ILE A 17 4.14 1.06 -18.31
N GLN A 18 3.32 1.37 -19.31
CA GLN A 18 1.97 1.88 -19.08
C GLN A 18 1.05 0.86 -18.40
N GLU A 19 1.15 -0.43 -18.74
CA GLU A 19 0.42 -1.49 -18.07
C GLU A 19 0.87 -1.66 -16.62
N THR A 20 2.19 -1.58 -16.37
CA THR A 20 2.74 -1.63 -15.01
C THR A 20 2.29 -0.43 -14.19
N SER A 21 2.33 0.78 -14.76
CA SER A 21 1.82 1.99 -14.13
C SER A 21 0.32 1.89 -13.86
N ARG A 22 -0.50 1.42 -14.79
CA ARG A 22 -1.94 1.18 -14.55
C ARG A 22 -2.18 0.16 -13.44
N HIS A 23 -1.36 -0.88 -13.35
CA HIS A 23 -1.45 -1.85 -12.27
C HIS A 23 -1.14 -1.20 -10.92
N MET A 24 -0.12 -0.33 -10.87
CA MET A 24 0.20 0.48 -9.69
C MET A 24 -0.90 1.50 -9.36
N ASP A 25 -1.48 2.17 -10.37
CA ASP A 25 -2.55 3.16 -10.20
C ASP A 25 -3.86 2.51 -9.72
N ASN A 26 -4.10 1.25 -10.06
CA ASN A 26 -5.20 0.46 -9.52
C ASN A 26 -4.92 -0.14 -8.14
N THR A 27 -3.66 -0.07 -7.67
CA THR A 27 -3.31 -0.30 -6.25
C THR A 27 -3.31 0.98 -5.43
N THR A 28 -3.30 2.16 -6.07
CA THR A 28 -3.58 3.47 -5.45
C THR A 28 -5.08 3.78 -5.45
N SER A 29 -5.92 2.80 -5.11
CA SER A 29 -7.25 3.13 -4.62
C SER A 29 -7.11 3.57 -3.17
N ASP A 30 -7.85 4.62 -2.78
CA ASP A 30 -7.90 5.13 -1.40
C ASP A 30 -8.14 4.02 -0.34
N ALA A 31 -8.65 2.85 -0.73
CA ALA A 31 -8.58 1.63 0.06
C ALA A 31 -8.43 0.38 -0.81
N TYR A 32 -7.71 -0.63 -0.33
CA TYR A 32 -7.54 -1.93 -1.01
C TYR A 32 -7.49 -3.11 -0.03
N LEU A 33 -7.90 -4.29 -0.49
CA LEU A 33 -7.96 -5.51 0.32
C LEU A 33 -6.73 -6.38 0.08
N GLY A 34 -6.11 -6.84 1.17
CA GLY A 34 -4.93 -7.69 1.09
C GLY A 34 -3.69 -6.99 0.54
N GLY A 35 -2.75 -7.80 0.05
CA GLY A 35 -1.55 -7.31 -0.62
C GLY A 35 -0.50 -6.75 0.33
N TRP A 36 0.38 -5.90 -0.23
CA TRP A 36 1.43 -5.21 0.51
C TRP A 36 0.94 -3.81 0.91
N CYS A 37 1.22 -3.39 2.15
CA CYS A 37 0.96 -2.00 2.55
C CYS A 37 2.04 -1.07 2.00
N ASP A 38 1.60 0.12 1.58
CA ASP A 38 2.49 1.27 1.45
C ASP A 38 2.64 1.96 2.82
N TRP A 39 3.69 1.57 3.54
CA TRP A 39 3.97 2.13 4.87
C TRP A 39 4.55 3.53 4.72
N ILE A 40 3.85 4.54 5.27
CA ILE A 40 4.27 5.95 5.18
C ILE A 40 5.44 6.28 6.13
N GLN A 41 5.72 5.39 7.09
CA GLN A 41 6.85 5.44 8.04
C GLN A 41 7.52 4.05 8.10
N ASP A 42 8.19 3.72 9.20
CA ASP A 42 8.70 2.37 9.44
C ASP A 42 7.58 1.32 9.48
N VAL A 43 7.90 0.11 9.00
CA VAL A 43 7.00 -1.06 9.06
C VAL A 43 6.72 -1.42 10.53
N GLN A 44 5.46 -1.33 10.95
CA GLN A 44 5.04 -1.63 12.32
C GLN A 44 3.82 -2.54 12.35
N TYR A 45 4.09 -3.85 12.29
CA TYR A 45 3.05 -4.86 12.49
C TYR A 45 2.62 -4.91 13.96
N PRO A 46 1.31 -4.87 14.27
CA PRO A 46 0.84 -5.05 15.63
C PRO A 46 1.09 -6.50 16.11
N GLU A 47 1.27 -6.68 17.41
CA GLU A 47 1.44 -8.00 18.02
C GLU A 47 0.08 -8.61 18.41
N CYS A 48 -0.04 -9.93 18.26
CA CYS A 48 -1.23 -10.64 18.69
C CYS A 48 -1.33 -10.74 20.21
N PRO A 49 -2.42 -10.29 20.85
CA PRO A 49 -2.58 -10.40 22.30
C PRO A 49 -2.66 -11.85 22.81
N GLU A 50 -2.94 -12.83 21.95
CA GLU A 50 -3.04 -14.25 22.34
C GLU A 50 -1.71 -15.01 22.19
N CYS A 51 -0.95 -14.80 21.09
CA CYS A 51 0.32 -15.50 20.86
C CYS A 51 1.58 -14.63 20.92
N GLY A 52 1.46 -13.30 20.93
CA GLY A 52 2.59 -12.36 20.88
C GLY A 52 3.26 -12.23 19.51
N GLU A 53 2.84 -13.02 18.51
CA GLU A 53 3.43 -12.95 17.17
C GLU A 53 2.95 -11.70 16.40
N ALA A 54 3.84 -11.15 15.56
CA ALA A 54 3.51 -10.05 14.68
C ALA A 54 2.43 -10.45 13.66
N MET A 55 1.37 -9.64 13.53
CA MET A 55 0.29 -9.84 12.57
C MET A 55 0.71 -9.33 11.19
N ARG A 56 1.30 -10.19 10.36
CA ARG A 56 1.81 -9.83 9.02
C ARG A 56 0.78 -9.93 7.91
N GLU A 57 -0.35 -10.59 8.15
CA GLU A 57 -1.42 -10.66 7.18
C GLU A 57 -2.24 -9.38 7.21
N VAL A 58 -2.07 -8.56 6.19
CA VAL A 58 -2.81 -7.32 6.02
C VAL A 58 -4.11 -7.65 5.30
N VAL A 59 -5.24 -7.23 5.88
CA VAL A 59 -6.57 -7.52 5.35
C VAL A 59 -7.13 -6.32 4.59
N LEU A 60 -6.89 -5.11 5.10
CA LEU A 60 -7.39 -3.87 4.54
C LEU A 60 -6.35 -2.78 4.71
N ASN A 61 -6.08 -2.06 3.63
CA ASN A 61 -5.33 -0.82 3.61
C ASN A 61 -6.29 0.33 3.29
N MET A 62 -6.11 1.45 3.99
CA MET A 62 -6.90 2.66 3.82
C MET A 62 -5.95 3.85 3.82
N ASP A 63 -5.89 4.55 2.69
CA ASP A 63 -5.39 5.92 2.63
C ASP A 63 -6.49 6.88 3.11
N THR A 64 -6.17 8.17 3.15
CA THR A 64 -7.16 9.23 3.34
C THR A 64 -8.15 9.17 2.18
N LEU A 65 -9.31 8.56 2.46
CA LEU A 65 -10.40 8.39 1.51
C LEU A 65 -10.94 9.77 1.11
N SER A 66 -10.79 10.12 -0.16
CA SER A 66 -11.28 11.38 -0.73
C SER A 66 -12.79 11.59 -0.54
N ASP A 67 -13.53 10.49 -0.38
CA ASP A 67 -14.98 10.46 -0.17
C ASP A 67 -15.43 10.43 1.31
N ILE A 68 -14.50 10.33 2.27
CA ILE A 68 -14.80 10.32 3.71
C ILE A 68 -14.09 11.51 4.37
N ASP A 69 -14.83 12.31 5.15
CA ASP A 69 -14.27 13.41 5.95
C ASP A 69 -13.52 12.87 7.19
N PHE A 70 -12.49 12.08 6.93
CA PHE A 70 -11.64 11.44 7.91
C PHE A 70 -10.21 11.38 7.38
N MET A 71 -9.25 11.80 8.20
CA MET A 71 -7.83 11.84 7.87
C MET A 71 -7.02 11.18 8.98
N TRP A 72 -6.05 10.36 8.60
CA TRP A 72 -5.09 9.75 9.52
C TRP A 72 -3.98 10.76 9.87
N GLY A 73 -4.24 11.66 10.82
CA GLY A 73 -3.23 12.65 11.22
C GLY A 73 -2.91 13.65 10.10
N ASP A 74 -1.62 13.82 9.77
CA ASP A 74 -1.15 14.62 8.63
C ASP A 74 -0.97 13.74 7.38
N SER A 75 -2.05 13.58 6.62
CA SER A 75 -2.05 12.80 5.35
C SER A 75 -1.50 11.38 5.50
N GLY A 76 -1.88 10.69 6.57
CA GLY A 76 -1.41 9.34 6.87
C GLY A 76 -2.24 8.21 6.25
N THR A 77 -1.87 6.99 6.61
CA THR A 77 -2.52 5.75 6.18
C THR A 77 -2.83 4.84 7.37
N GLY A 78 -3.88 4.03 7.24
CA GLY A 78 -4.32 3.05 8.23
C GLY A 78 -4.41 1.64 7.64
N GLN A 79 -4.00 0.64 8.42
CA GLN A 79 -3.97 -0.76 8.01
C GLN A 79 -4.63 -1.66 9.06
N VAL A 80 -5.44 -2.61 8.61
CA VAL A 80 -5.99 -3.69 9.44
C VAL A 80 -5.18 -4.95 9.20
N CYS A 81 -4.51 -5.43 10.24
CA CYS A 81 -3.74 -6.67 10.23
C CYS A 81 -4.48 -7.77 11.00
N GLN A 82 -4.28 -9.02 10.61
CA GLN A 82 -4.87 -10.20 11.22
C GLN A 82 -3.80 -11.17 11.70
N CYS A 83 -4.04 -11.82 12.83
CA CYS A 83 -3.18 -12.91 13.28
C CYS A 83 -3.36 -14.15 12.37
N GLU A 84 -2.25 -14.69 11.86
CA GLU A 84 -2.23 -15.89 11.02
C GLU A 84 -2.74 -17.15 11.78
N THR A 85 -2.49 -17.22 13.09
CA THR A 85 -2.92 -18.34 13.96
C THR A 85 -4.33 -18.13 14.50
N HIS A 86 -4.62 -16.94 15.05
CA HIS A 86 -5.87 -16.61 15.71
C HIS A 86 -6.73 -15.72 14.80
N ARG A 87 -7.38 -16.32 13.80
CA ARG A 87 -8.12 -15.59 12.73
C ARG A 87 -9.24 -14.67 13.24
N HIS A 88 -9.71 -14.86 14.47
CA HIS A 88 -10.69 -13.97 15.10
C HIS A 88 -10.08 -12.68 15.66
N ILE A 89 -8.74 -12.57 15.68
CA ILE A 89 -8.02 -11.41 16.19
C ILE A 89 -7.49 -10.58 15.02
N MET A 90 -7.89 -9.30 15.04
CA MET A 90 -7.41 -8.27 14.14
C MET A 90 -7.00 -7.03 14.93
N ALA A 91 -6.10 -6.24 14.38
CA ALA A 91 -5.66 -4.96 14.94
C ALA A 91 -5.60 -3.89 13.85
N LEU A 92 -5.98 -2.68 14.21
CA LEU A 92 -5.82 -1.49 13.39
C LEU A 92 -4.53 -0.79 13.83
N THR A 93 -3.68 -0.47 12.86
CA THR A 93 -2.50 0.40 13.02
C THR A 93 -2.59 1.56 12.04
N TRP A 94 -1.94 2.67 12.35
CA TRP A 94 -1.88 3.85 11.47
C TRP A 94 -0.62 4.66 11.75
N ALA A 95 -0.17 5.40 10.75
CA ALA A 95 0.91 6.37 10.86
C ALA A 95 0.62 7.57 9.96
N SER A 96 1.23 8.71 10.27
CA SER A 96 1.17 9.93 9.44
C SER A 96 2.57 10.48 9.17
N HIS A 97 2.65 11.49 8.31
CA HIS A 97 3.85 12.31 8.18
C HIS A 97 4.17 13.08 9.47
#